data_AF-A0A2B9PQ24-F1
#
_entry.id   AF-A0A2B9PQ24-F1
#
_cell.length_a   1.000
_cell.length_b   1.000
_cell.length_c   1.000
_cell.angle_alpha   90.00
_cell.angle_beta   90.00
_cell.angle_gamma   90.00
#
_symmetry.space_group_name_H-M   'P 1'
#
loop_
_entity.id
_entity.type
_entity.pdbx_description
1 polymer ?
#
loop_
_entity_poly.entity_id
_entity_poly.type
_entity_poly.pdbx_seq_one_letter_code
_entity_poly.pdbx_strand_id
1 'polypeptide(L)'
;KAMNKWERMSQDSSFRQAYEAREKALMDEAAKFAHAEQQGIKKGIEQGVEQGKMQLIRGMHKNGVSVEDIAKLTGLPEIEIQRFLQS
;
A
#
# COMPACT_ATOMS: atom_id res chain seq x y z
N LYS A 1 24.39 5.72 49.48
CA LYS A 1 25.31 5.80 48.32
C LYS A 1 24.73 5.19 47.03
N ALA A 2 23.41 5.23 46.83
CA ALA A 2 22.76 4.85 45.56
C ALA A 2 22.48 6.09 44.70
N MET A 3 22.00 7.19 45.29
CA MET A 3 21.67 8.44 44.57
C MET A 3 22.84 9.02 43.76
N ASN A 4 24.05 9.13 44.34
CA ASN A 4 25.25 9.61 43.62
C ASN A 4 25.66 8.75 42.41
N LYS A 5 25.19 7.50 42.30
CA LYS A 5 25.51 6.62 41.16
C LYS A 5 24.56 6.87 39.98
N TRP A 6 23.30 7.19 40.28
CA TRP A 6 22.29 7.54 39.27
C TRP A 6 22.54 8.91 38.67
N GLU A 7 22.90 9.88 39.52
CA GLU A 7 23.17 11.27 39.10
C GLU A 7 24.41 11.39 38.20
N ARG A 8 25.34 10.42 38.31
CA ARG A 8 26.53 10.30 37.46
C ARG A 8 26.27 9.52 36.16
N MET A 9 25.26 8.66 36.12
CA MET A 9 24.75 8.00 34.90
C MET A 9 23.82 8.91 34.09
N SER A 10 23.14 9.89 34.70
CA SER A 10 22.27 10.83 33.98
C SER A 10 23.02 12.03 33.39
N GLN A 11 24.27 12.28 33.83
CA GLN A 11 25.22 13.18 33.16
C GLN A 11 25.89 12.52 31.93
N ASP A 12 25.53 11.28 31.62
CA ASP A 12 26.15 10.42 30.63
C ASP A 12 25.44 10.57 29.29
N SER A 13 25.91 11.52 28.48
CA SER A 13 25.48 11.73 27.07
C SER A 13 25.34 10.41 26.30
N SER A 14 26.21 9.44 26.60
CA SER A 14 26.23 8.11 25.98
C SER A 14 24.99 7.27 26.26
N PHE A 15 24.42 7.34 27.47
CA PHE A 15 23.23 6.55 27.84
C PHE A 15 21.98 7.09 27.12
N ARG A 16 21.88 8.42 27.05
CA ARG A 16 20.81 9.09 26.31
C ARG A 16 20.90 8.78 24.82
N GLN A 17 22.11 8.83 24.24
CA GLN A 17 22.34 8.48 22.84
C GLN A 17 22.02 7.00 22.54
N ALA A 18 22.39 6.07 23.42
CA ALA A 18 22.08 4.66 23.24
C ALA A 18 20.57 4.38 23.31
N TYR A 19 19.86 5.07 24.21
CA TYR A 19 18.41 5.00 24.31
C TYR A 19 17.73 5.59 23.07
N GLU A 20 18.12 6.79 22.65
CA GLU A 20 17.61 7.47 21.46
C GLU A 20 17.89 6.65 20.18
N ALA A 21 19.06 6.02 20.06
CA ALA A 21 19.39 5.16 18.93
C ALA A 21 18.51 3.90 18.89
N ARG A 22 18.24 3.30 20.04
CA ARG A 22 17.34 2.14 20.14
C ARG A 22 15.90 2.53 19.81
N GLU A 23 15.43 3.64 20.34
CA GLU A 23 14.10 4.16 20.05
C GLU A 23 13.95 4.47 18.57
N LYS A 24 14.95 5.13 17.97
CA LYS A 24 14.98 5.38 16.53
C LYS A 24 14.92 4.09 15.71
N ALA A 25 15.68 3.06 16.08
CA ALA A 25 15.66 1.78 15.37
C ALA A 25 14.28 1.11 15.42
N LEU A 26 13.59 1.17 16.56
CA LEU A 26 12.22 0.66 16.70
C LEU A 26 11.23 1.47 15.84
N MET A 27 11.38 2.80 15.79
CA MET A 27 10.55 3.66 14.96
C MET A 27 10.80 3.42 13.46
N ASP A 28 12.06 3.26 13.06
CA ASP A 28 12.44 2.95 11.67
C ASP A 28 11.87 1.58 11.24
N GLU A 29 11.89 0.59 12.14
CA GLU A 29 11.29 -0.72 11.91
C GLU A 29 9.75 -0.63 11.79
N ALA A 30 9.10 0.06 12.73
CA ALA A 30 7.66 0.29 12.69
C ALA A 30 7.23 1.04 11.41
N ALA A 31 8.00 2.04 11.00
CA ALA A 31 7.76 2.80 9.78
C ALA A 31 7.88 1.92 8.52
N LYS A 32 8.85 0.99 8.47
CA LYS A 32 8.98 0.03 7.36
C LYS A 32 7.75 -0.87 7.26
N PHE A 33 7.26 -1.39 8.37
CA PHE A 33 6.07 -2.23 8.39
C PHE A 33 4.82 -1.46 7.97
N ALA A 34 4.61 -0.27 8.53
CA ALA A 34 3.48 0.59 8.16
C ALA A 34 3.51 0.95 6.67
N HIS A 35 4.70 1.24 6.12
CA HIS A 35 4.85 1.49 4.69
C HIS A 35 4.51 0.26 3.85
N ALA A 36 5.00 -0.93 4.23
CA ALA A 36 4.70 -2.17 3.52
C ALA A 36 3.21 -2.50 3.52
N GLU A 37 2.53 -2.31 4.66
CA GLU A 37 1.08 -2.50 4.79
C GLU A 37 0.31 -1.54 3.88
N GLN A 38 0.63 -0.24 3.93
CA GLN A 38 -0.02 0.76 3.08
C GLN A 38 0.17 0.46 1.58
N GLN A 39 1.37 0.06 1.17
CA GLN A 39 1.64 -0.34 -0.21
C GLN A 39 0.87 -1.61 -0.59
N GLY A 40 0.78 -2.58 0.32
CA GLY A 40 0.01 -3.80 0.12
C GLY A 40 -1.47 -3.52 -0.09
N ILE A 41 -2.07 -2.69 0.76
CA ILE A 41 -3.48 -2.27 0.66
C ILE A 41 -3.71 -1.53 -0.66
N LYS A 42 -2.86 -0.56 -0.99
CA LYS A 42 -2.99 0.22 -2.23
C LYS A 42 -2.96 -0.69 -3.47
N LYS A 43 -1.98 -1.59 -3.54
CA LYS A 43 -1.86 -2.56 -4.64
C LYS A 43 -3.07 -3.49 -4.69
N GLY A 44 -3.56 -3.97 -3.54
CA GLY A 44 -4.73 -4.83 -3.47
C GLY A 44 -6.00 -4.15 -3.99
N ILE A 45 -6.22 -2.88 -3.61
CA ILE A 45 -7.35 -2.09 -4.11
C ILE A 45 -7.23 -1.87 -5.62
N GLU A 46 -6.06 -1.45 -6.11
CA GLU A 46 -5.84 -1.23 -7.55
C GLU A 46 -6.08 -2.51 -8.36
N GLN A 47 -5.53 -3.64 -7.91
CA GLN A 47 -5.74 -4.95 -8.55
C GLN A 47 -7.21 -5.38 -8.51
N GLY A 48 -7.90 -5.18 -7.38
CA GLY A 48 -9.31 -5.52 -7.24
C GLY A 48 -10.21 -4.71 -8.16
N VAL A 49 -9.95 -3.41 -8.30
CA VAL A 49 -10.67 -2.53 -9.23
C VAL A 49 -10.47 -2.99 -10.67
N GLU A 50 -9.24 -3.28 -11.09
CA GLU A 50 -8.95 -3.73 -12.45
C GLU A 50 -9.58 -5.09 -12.77
N GLN A 51 -9.52 -6.04 -11.82
CA GLN A 51 -10.20 -7.34 -11.97
C GLN A 51 -11.73 -7.16 -12.07
N GLY A 52 -12.32 -6.28 -11.27
CA GLY A 52 -13.75 -5.96 -11.32
C GLY A 52 -14.17 -5.39 -12.68
N LYS A 53 -13.39 -4.44 -13.23
CA LYS A 53 -13.62 -3.90 -14.58
C LYS A 53 -13.54 -4.98 -15.65
N MET A 54 -12.51 -5.82 -15.61
CA MET A 54 -12.34 -6.91 -16.57
C MET A 54 -13.51 -7.90 -16.53
N GLN A 55 -13.96 -8.28 -15.33
CA GLN A 55 -15.11 -9.18 -15.16
C GLN A 55 -16.40 -8.55 -15.70
N LEU A 56 -16.62 -7.26 -15.42
CA LEU A 56 -17.77 -6.51 -15.94
C LEU A 56 -17.77 -6.49 -17.47
N ILE A 57 -16.66 -6.09 -18.10
CA ILE A 57 -16.51 -6.01 -19.56
C ILE A 57 -16.75 -7.38 -20.21
N ARG A 58 -16.14 -8.44 -19.68
CA ARG A 58 -16.34 -9.80 -20.18
C ARG A 58 -17.79 -10.25 -20.01
N GLY A 59 -18.44 -9.91 -18.90
CA GLY A 59 -19.85 -10.20 -18.67
C GLY A 59 -20.76 -9.51 -19.68
N MET A 60 -20.55 -8.20 -19.91
CA MET A 60 -21.31 -7.42 -20.89
C MET A 60 -21.14 -7.97 -22.30
N HIS A 61 -19.91 -8.26 -22.71
CA HIS A 61 -19.61 -8.82 -24.03
C HIS A 61 -20.24 -10.21 -24.21
N LYS A 62 -20.18 -11.08 -23.19
CA LYS A 62 -20.84 -12.40 -23.21
C LYS A 62 -22.37 -12.30 -23.33
N ASN A 63 -22.96 -11.24 -22.80
CA ASN A 63 -24.39 -10.97 -22.90
C ASN A 63 -24.79 -10.27 -24.21
N GLY A 64 -23.87 -10.15 -25.18
CA GLY A 64 -24.14 -9.59 -26.50
C GLY A 64 -24.11 -8.07 -26.58
N VAL A 65 -23.61 -7.38 -25.55
CA VAL A 65 -23.37 -5.94 -25.61
C VAL A 65 -22.17 -5.67 -26.52
N SER A 66 -22.33 -4.74 -27.48
CA SER A 66 -21.27 -4.37 -28.42
C SER A 66 -20.10 -3.68 -27.70
N VAL A 67 -18.90 -3.76 -28.26
CA VAL A 67 -17.71 -3.08 -27.71
C VAL A 67 -17.92 -1.56 -27.65
N GLU A 68 -18.58 -0.99 -28.65
CA GLU A 68 -18.93 0.44 -28.73
C GLU A 68 -19.86 0.86 -27.57
N ASP A 69 -20.86 0.04 -27.23
CA ASP A 69 -21.78 0.34 -26.14
C ASP A 69 -21.13 0.11 -24.77
N ILE A 70 -20.25 -0.90 -24.64
CA ILE A 70 -19.42 -1.07 -23.44
C ILE A 70 -18.53 0.17 -23.23
N ALA A 71 -17.92 0.71 -24.30
CA ALA A 71 -17.11 1.93 -24.22
C ALA A 71 -17.94 3.13 -23.73
N LYS A 72 -19.16 3.32 -24.24
CA LYS A 72 -20.07 4.38 -23.79
C LYS A 72 -20.49 4.20 -22.32
N LEU A 73 -20.79 2.96 -21.90
CA LEU A 73 -21.29 2.67 -20.55
C LEU A 73 -20.19 2.73 -19.47
N THR A 74 -18.97 2.32 -19.82
CA THR A 74 -17.84 2.27 -18.89
C THR A 74 -16.96 3.51 -18.95
N GLY A 75 -17.09 4.33 -20.01
CA GLY A 75 -16.21 5.46 -20.29
C GLY A 75 -14.78 5.07 -20.67
N LEU A 76 -14.53 3.78 -20.92
CA LEU A 76 -13.22 3.26 -21.30
C LEU A 76 -13.03 3.32 -22.82
N PRO A 77 -11.80 3.55 -23.30
CA PRO A 77 -11.53 3.47 -24.72
C PRO A 77 -11.69 2.03 -25.21
N GLU A 78 -12.19 1.86 -26.44
CA GLU A 78 -12.38 0.54 -27.05
C GLU A 78 -11.10 -0.30 -27.08
N ILE A 79 -9.94 0.35 -27.19
CA ILE A 79 -8.62 -0.31 -27.14
C ILE A 79 -8.40 -1.01 -25.78
N GLU A 80 -8.79 -0.38 -24.67
CA GLU A 80 -8.67 -1.01 -23.35
C GLU A 80 -9.67 -2.15 -23.20
N ILE A 81 -10.90 -1.97 -23.69
CA ILE A 81 -11.92 -3.03 -23.69
C ILE A 81 -11.43 -4.24 -24.48
N GLN A 82 -10.88 -4.01 -25.68
CA GLN A 82 -10.32 -5.06 -26.53
C GLN A 82 -9.19 -5.81 -25.81
N ARG A 83 -8.31 -5.09 -25.11
CA ARG A 83 -7.25 -5.69 -24.29
C ARG A 83 -7.81 -6.60 -23.19
N PHE A 84 -8.90 -6.20 -22.52
CA PHE A 84 -9.55 -7.02 -21.49
C PHE A 84 -10.27 -8.26 -22.05
N LEU A 85 -10.69 -8.21 -23.32
CA LEU A 85 -11.34 -9.33 -24.02
C LEU A 85 -10.34 -10.31 -24.66
N GLN A 86 -9.13 -9.84 -24.99
CA GLN A 86 -8.06 -10.66 -25.58
C GLN A 86 -7.23 -11.43 -24.56
N SER A 87 -7.21 -10.98 -23.30
CA SER A 87 -6.65 -11.73 -22.16
C SER A 87 -7.61 -12.82 -21.69
#